data_AF-A0A6G7X0U8-F1
#
_entry.id   AF-A0A6G7X0U8-F1
#
_cell.length_a   1.000
_cell.length_b   1.000
_cell.length_c   1.000
_cell.angle_alpha   90.00
_cell.angle_beta   90.00
_cell.angle_gamma   90.00
#
_symmetry.space_group_name_H-M   'P 1'
#
loop_
_entity.id
_entity.type
_entity.pdbx_description
1 polymer ?
#
loop_
_entity_poly.entity_id
_entity_poly.type
_entity_poly.pdbx_seq_one_letter_code
_entity_poly.pdbx_strand_id
1 'polypeptide(L)'
;MSFKGLIESNGEDLELYRLIEDTKKLPKFYITCGTKDFLYQESVKFVEYLQSHDAEVSDFYDEYDHEWAFWDISIRNFLELL
;
A
#
# COMPACT_ATOMS: atom_id res chain seq x y z
N MET A 1 0.78 8.79 -18.67
CA MET A 1 -0.19 8.44 -17.61
C MET A 1 -0.08 9.49 -16.51
N SER A 2 -1.13 10.24 -16.23
CA SER A 2 -1.11 11.27 -15.20
C SER A 2 -1.74 10.68 -13.93
N PHE A 3 -0.98 10.63 -12.84
CA PHE A 3 -1.44 10.23 -11.50
C PHE A 3 -2.41 11.23 -10.84
N LYS A 4 -2.81 12.29 -11.56
CA LYS A 4 -3.61 13.43 -11.04
C LYS A 4 -4.95 13.06 -10.41
N GLY A 5 -5.49 11.88 -10.69
CA GLY A 5 -6.85 11.51 -10.27
C GLY A 5 -6.93 10.74 -8.96
N LEU A 6 -5.82 10.26 -8.38
CA LEU A 6 -5.89 9.38 -7.21
C LEU A 6 -5.58 10.07 -5.89
N ILE A 7 -4.83 11.18 -5.89
CA ILE A 7 -4.42 11.87 -4.67
C ILE A 7 -4.41 13.38 -4.92
N GLU A 8 -5.53 14.05 -4.64
CA GLU A 8 -5.55 15.49 -4.35
C GLU A 8 -5.71 15.65 -2.83
N SER A 9 -4.60 15.80 -2.11
CA SER A 9 -4.65 16.11 -0.67
C SER A 9 -4.84 17.62 -0.51
N ASN A 10 -6.02 18.06 -0.08
CA ASN A 10 -6.31 19.47 0.23
C ASN A 10 -5.79 19.91 1.62
N GLY A 11 -4.81 19.20 2.19
CA GLY A 11 -4.32 19.45 3.56
C GLY A 11 -5.20 18.87 4.67
N GLU A 12 -6.21 18.08 4.32
CA GLU A 12 -6.97 17.23 5.25
C GLU A 12 -6.34 15.83 5.31
N ASP A 13 -6.42 15.19 6.48
CA ASP A 13 -6.00 13.80 6.67
C ASP A 13 -6.68 12.91 5.62
N LEU A 14 -5.89 12.12 4.89
CA LEU A 14 -6.41 11.23 3.85
C LEU A 14 -7.12 10.04 4.50
N GLU A 15 -8.45 10.05 4.44
CA GLU A 15 -9.31 8.91 4.80
C GLU A 15 -9.20 7.82 3.72
N LEU A 16 -8.11 7.04 3.75
CA LEU A 16 -7.77 6.03 2.73
C LEU A 16 -8.93 5.07 2.46
N TYR A 17 -9.60 4.59 3.50
CA TYR A 17 -10.73 3.66 3.40
C TYR A 17 -11.87 4.25 2.55
N ARG A 18 -12.26 5.50 2.84
CA ARG A 18 -13.29 6.20 2.07
C ARG A 18 -12.89 6.41 0.60
N LEU A 19 -11.61 6.70 0.35
CA LEU A 19 -11.13 6.86 -1.02
C LEU A 19 -11.26 5.56 -1.84
N ILE A 20 -11.05 4.41 -1.22
CA ILE A 20 -11.24 3.10 -1.87
C ILE A 20 -12.72 2.92 -2.25
N GLU A 21 -13.65 3.22 -1.34
CA GLU A 21 -15.10 3.13 -1.59
C GLU A 21 -15.56 4.05 -2.74
N ASP A 22 -15.01 5.27 -2.80
CA ASP A 22 -15.36 6.27 -3.81
C ASP A 22 -14.70 6.01 -5.19
N THR A 23 -13.69 5.12 -5.25
CA THR A 23 -12.91 4.86 -6.48
C THR A 23 -13.54 3.76 -7.33
N LYS A 24 -14.14 4.16 -8.46
CA LYS A 24 -14.79 3.22 -9.41
C LYS A 24 -13.86 2.15 -10.00
N LYS A 25 -12.58 2.47 -10.18
CA LYS A 25 -11.58 1.54 -10.72
C LYS A 25 -10.29 1.70 -9.96
N LEU A 26 -10.04 0.75 -9.07
CA LEU A 26 -8.84 0.71 -8.26
C LEU A 26 -7.60 0.44 -9.11
N PRO A 27 -6.46 1.08 -8.81
CA PRO A 27 -5.18 0.71 -9.42
C PRO A 27 -4.70 -0.64 -8.89
N LYS A 28 -3.61 -1.14 -9.47
CA LYS A 28 -2.83 -2.21 -8.83
C LYS A 28 -2.08 -1.62 -7.64
N PHE A 29 -2.05 -2.35 -6.53
CA PHE A 29 -1.33 -1.95 -5.32
C PHE A 29 -0.13 -2.85 -5.10
N TYR A 30 0.96 -2.25 -4.67
CA TYR A 30 2.06 -2.95 -4.02
C TYR A 30 2.15 -2.44 -2.58
N ILE A 31 1.94 -3.33 -1.60
CA ILE A 31 1.98 -2.99 -0.17
C ILE A 31 3.05 -3.84 0.50
N THR A 32 3.87 -3.22 1.33
CA THR A 32 5.03 -3.90 1.90
C THR A 32 5.31 -3.38 3.30
N CYS A 33 5.64 -4.28 4.22
CA CYS A 33 5.94 -3.91 5.60
C CYS A 33 6.84 -4.96 6.26
N GLY A 34 7.73 -4.54 7.15
CA GLY A 34 8.46 -5.46 8.00
C GLY A 34 7.53 -6.10 9.03
N THR A 35 7.63 -7.39 9.32
CA THR A 35 6.76 -8.06 10.31
C THR A 35 7.05 -7.65 11.75
N LYS A 36 8.18 -6.97 11.99
CA LYS A 36 8.55 -6.38 13.29
C LYS A 36 8.27 -4.87 13.35
N ASP A 37 7.85 -4.26 12.24
CA ASP A 37 7.49 -2.84 12.16
C ASP A 37 6.22 -2.59 13.00
N PHE A 38 6.18 -1.45 13.69
CA PHE A 38 5.02 -1.02 14.48
C PHE A 38 3.75 -0.82 13.64
N LEU A 39 3.88 -0.66 12.32
CA LEU A 39 2.78 -0.54 11.36
C LEU A 39 2.29 -1.88 10.78
N TYR A 40 2.95 -3.00 11.08
CA TYR A 40 2.65 -4.29 10.44
C TYR A 40 1.16 -4.67 10.49
N GLN A 41 0.54 -4.55 11.66
CA GLN A 41 -0.88 -4.89 11.84
C GLN A 41 -1.81 -3.96 11.03
N GLU A 42 -1.47 -2.68 10.91
CA GLU A 42 -2.26 -1.73 10.11
C GLU A 42 -2.07 -1.99 8.60
N SER A 43 -0.87 -2.38 8.18
CA SER A 43 -0.60 -2.80 6.80
C SER A 43 -1.43 -4.03 6.43
N VAL A 44 -1.47 -5.06 7.28
CA VAL A 44 -2.26 -6.28 7.04
C VAL A 44 -3.75 -5.95 6.93
N LYS A 45 -4.30 -5.19 7.89
CA LYS A 45 -5.72 -4.76 7.85
C LYS A 45 -6.05 -4.00 6.57
N PHE A 46 -5.15 -3.14 6.11
CA PHE A 46 -5.39 -2.36 4.89
C PHE A 46 -5.34 -3.24 3.63
N VAL A 47 -4.43 -4.22 3.56
CA VAL A 47 -4.42 -5.20 2.46
C VAL A 47 -5.70 -6.03 2.44
N GLU A 48 -6.15 -6.53 3.59
CA GLU A 48 -7.43 -7.25 3.69
C GLU A 48 -8.60 -6.37 3.23
N TYR A 49 -8.62 -5.09 3.64
CA TYR A 49 -9.63 -4.15 3.21
C TYR A 49 -9.61 -3.94 1.69
N LEU A 50 -8.44 -3.70 1.08
CA LEU A 50 -8.29 -3.57 -0.37
C LEU A 50 -8.79 -4.81 -1.12
N GLN A 51 -8.40 -6.01 -0.66
CA GLN A 51 -8.80 -7.27 -1.27
C GLN A 51 -10.31 -7.50 -1.16
N SER A 52 -10.95 -7.12 -0.04
CA SER A 52 -12.41 -7.18 0.09
C SER A 52 -13.18 -6.23 -0.83
N HIS A 53 -12.49 -5.25 -1.43
CA HIS A 53 -13.02 -4.32 -2.44
C HIS A 53 -12.52 -4.65 -3.86
N ASP A 54 -12.17 -5.92 -4.10
CA ASP A 54 -11.72 -6.46 -5.40
C ASP A 54 -10.47 -5.77 -5.98
N ALA A 55 -9.63 -5.16 -5.13
CA ALA A 55 -8.36 -4.58 -5.56
C ALA A 55 -7.34 -5.66 -5.94
N GLU A 56 -6.56 -5.41 -7.00
CA GLU A 56 -5.39 -6.22 -7.32
C GLU A 56 -4.22 -5.78 -6.45
N VAL A 57 -3.83 -6.62 -5.48
CA VAL A 57 -2.78 -6.31 -4.50
C VAL A 57 -1.65 -7.33 -4.60
N SER A 58 -0.41 -6.84 -4.67
CA SER A 58 0.81 -7.61 -4.43
C SER A 58 1.40 -7.18 -3.09
N ASP A 59 1.35 -8.05 -2.08
CA ASP A 59 1.94 -7.78 -0.77
C ASP A 59 3.29 -8.47 -0.55
N PHE A 60 4.18 -7.83 0.22
CA PHE A 60 5.47 -8.38 0.62
C PHE A 60 5.78 -8.06 2.07
N TYR A 61 5.92 -9.11 2.89
CA TYR A 61 6.25 -9.05 4.30
C TYR A 61 7.50 -9.88 4.61
N ASP A 62 8.39 -9.35 5.44
CA ASP A 62 9.64 -10.04 5.84
C ASP A 62 10.08 -9.62 7.25
N GLU A 63 11.00 -10.35 7.89
CA GLU A 63 11.41 -10.21 9.30
C GLU A 63 12.27 -8.98 9.65
N TYR A 64 11.89 -7.82 9.13
CA TYR A 64 12.54 -6.53 9.36
C TYR A 64 11.67 -5.58 10.19
N ASP A 65 12.29 -4.53 10.73
CA ASP A 65 11.62 -3.39 11.38
C ASP A 65 11.52 -2.19 10.39
N HIS A 66 11.23 -1.00 10.90
CA HIS A 66 11.12 0.24 10.14
C HIS A 66 12.48 0.81 9.73
N GLU A 67 13.17 0.12 8.81
CA GLU A 67 14.56 0.40 8.48
C GLU A 67 14.92 0.37 6.99
N TRP A 68 15.98 1.08 6.61
CA TRP A 68 16.43 1.22 5.22
C TRP A 68 16.82 -0.09 4.55
N ALA A 69 17.34 -1.06 5.31
CA ALA A 69 17.67 -2.38 4.77
C ALA A 69 16.44 -3.08 4.19
N PHE A 70 15.29 -2.96 4.85
CA PHE A 70 14.02 -3.47 4.35
C PHE A 70 13.55 -2.72 3.10
N TRP A 71 13.61 -1.38 3.11
CA TRP A 71 13.15 -0.59 1.97
C TRP A 71 14.00 -0.81 0.71
N ASP A 72 15.30 -1.09 0.85
CA ASP A 72 16.19 -1.46 -0.26
C ASP A 72 15.82 -2.82 -0.88
N ILE A 73 15.35 -3.78 -0.09
CA ILE A 73 14.80 -5.06 -0.60
C ILE A 73 13.44 -4.80 -1.26
N SER A 74 12.55 -4.09 -0.56
CA SER A 74 11.19 -3.88 -1.00
C SER A 74 11.09 -3.10 -2.32
N ILE A 75 11.95 -2.10 -2.53
CA ILE A 75 11.97 -1.37 -3.80
C ILE A 75 12.42 -2.26 -4.96
N ARG A 76 13.35 -3.21 -4.75
CA ARG A 76 13.73 -4.18 -5.79
C ARG A 76 12.58 -5.10 -6.14
N ASN A 77 11.88 -5.63 -5.14
CA ASN A 77 10.68 -6.45 -5.34
C ASN A 77 9.59 -5.69 -6.12
N PHE A 78 9.38 -4.41 -5.82
CA PHE A 78 8.47 -3.56 -6.60
C PHE A 78 8.90 -3.42 -8.06
N LEU A 79 10.19 -3.21 -8.32
CA LEU A 79 10.70 -3.02 -9.68
C LEU A 79 10.52 -4.27 -10.56
N GLU A 80 10.49 -5.48 -9.98
CA GLU A 80 10.19 -6.72 -10.70
C GLU A 80 8.69 -6.82 -11.13
N LEU A 81 7.82 -5.95 -10.61
CA LEU A 81 6.38 -5.91 -10.95
C LEU A 81 6.04 -4.90 -12.05
N LEU A 82 7.00 -4.08 -12.50
CA LEU A 82 6.83 -3.10 -13.58
C LEU A 82 6.86 -3.74 -14.97
#